data_AF-A0A850HZ49-F1
#
_entry.id   AF-A0A850HZ49-F1
#
_cell.length_a   1.000
_cell.length_b   1.000
_cell.length_c   1.000
_cell.angle_alpha   90.00
_cell.angle_beta   90.00
_cell.angle_gamma   90.00
#
_symmetry.space_group_name_H-M   'P 1'
#
loop_
_entity.id
_entity.type
_entity.pdbx_description
1 polymer ?
#
loop_
_entity_poly.entity_id
_entity_poly.type
_entity_poly.pdbx_seq_one_letter_code
_entity_poly.pdbx_strand_id
1 'polypeptide(L)' 'MEMVVERVVRTYGMMVTLSREEEDTVRKRVLEFVEGKTGDENTIAVEAIKLLRGPKPSRTRRPK' A
#
# COMPACT_ATOMS: atom_id res chain seq x y z
N MET A 1 -6.18 -5.45 -12.44
CA MET A 1 -6.56 -4.49 -11.37
C MET A 1 -7.02 -5.15 -10.07
N GLU A 2 -8.08 -5.96 -10.03
CA GLU A 2 -8.52 -6.61 -8.76
C GLU A 2 -7.42 -7.47 -8.12
N MET A 3 -6.68 -8.23 -8.94
CA MET A 3 -5.50 -8.99 -8.49
C MET A 3 -4.40 -8.11 -7.86
N VAL A 4 -4.27 -6.85 -8.31
CA VAL A 4 -3.31 -5.88 -7.76
C VAL A 4 -3.75 -5.45 -6.37
N VAL A 5 -5.04 -5.15 -6.21
CA VAL A 5 -5.63 -4.75 -4.92
C VAL A 5 -5.46 -5.87 -3.89
N GLU A 6 -5.84 -7.10 -4.24
CA GLU A 6 -5.69 -8.25 -3.33
C GLU A 6 -4.23 -8.49 -2.94
N ARG A 7 -3.31 -8.41 -3.91
CA ARG A 7 -1.88 -8.56 -3.65
C ARG A 7 -1.35 -7.49 -2.70
N VAL A 8 -1.77 -6.23 -2.87
CA VAL A 8 -1.37 -5.11 -2.00
C VAL A 8 -1.92 -5.30 -0.59
N VAL A 9 -3.22 -5.57 -0.45
CA VAL A 9 -3.87 -5.78 0.85
C VAL A 9 -3.20 -6.94 1.59
N ARG A 10 -3.01 -8.08 0.92
CA ARG A 10 -2.35 -9.24 1.52
C ARG A 10 -0.92 -8.97 1.92
N THR A 11 -0.14 -8.30 1.06
CA THR A 11 1.26 -7.95 1.35
C THR A 11 1.35 -6.97 2.51
N TYR A 12 0.49 -5.95 2.53
CA TYR A 12 0.49 -4.92 3.56
C TYR A 12 -0.03 -5.47 4.89
N GLY A 13 -1.06 -6.32 4.88
CA GLY A 13 -1.58 -7.04 6.04
C GLY A 13 -0.51 -7.92 6.70
N MET A 14 0.30 -8.64 5.91
CA MET A 14 1.45 -9.39 6.44
C MET A 14 2.54 -8.48 7.03
N MET A 15 2.73 -7.27 6.50
CA MET A 15 3.77 -6.35 6.98
C MET A 15 3.41 -5.59 8.25
N VAL A 16 2.12 -5.29 8.46
CA VAL A 16 1.65 -4.40 9.54
C VAL A 16 0.78 -5.13 10.56
N THR A 17 0.44 -6.41 10.33
CA THR A 17 -0.42 -7.21 11.23
C THR A 17 -1.82 -6.59 11.37
N LEU A 18 -2.43 -6.26 10.23
CA LEU A 18 -3.74 -5.60 10.22
C LEU A 18 -4.84 -6.51 10.75
N SER A 19 -5.79 -5.91 11.45
CA SER A 19 -7.07 -6.53 11.79
C SER A 19 -7.97 -6.57 10.55
N ARG A 20 -8.93 -7.51 10.50
CA ARG A 20 -9.87 -7.65 9.36
C ARG A 20 -10.62 -6.36 9.01
N GLU A 21 -10.93 -5.55 10.01
CA GLU A 21 -11.60 -4.25 9.84
C GLU A 21 -10.69 -3.21 9.16
N GLU A 22 -9.39 -3.29 9.45
CA GLU A 22 -8.39 -2.43 8.82
C GLU A 22 -8.09 -2.89 7.39
N GLU A 23 -8.14 -4.20 7.11
CA GLU A 23 -7.99 -4.73 5.75
C GLU A 23 -9.07 -4.19 4.81
N ASP A 24 -10.33 -4.09 5.24
CA ASP A 24 -11.42 -3.53 4.42
C ASP A 24 -11.20 -2.03 4.13
N THR A 25 -10.73 -1.30 5.14
CA THR A 25 -10.37 0.12 5.00
C THR A 25 -9.21 0.32 4.05
N VAL A 26 -8.17 -0.52 4.16
CA VAL A 26 -7.02 -0.51 3.25
C VAL A 26 -7.43 -0.90 1.85
N ARG A 27 -8.30 -1.90 1.68
CA ARG A 27 -8.81 -2.33 0.38
C ARG A 27 -9.52 -1.19 -0.33
N LYS A 28 -10.42 -0.47 0.35
CA LYS A 28 -11.11 0.70 -0.21
C LYS A 28 -10.13 1.77 -0.68
N ARG A 29 -9.17 2.15 0.17
CA ARG A 29 -8.12 3.13 -0.18
C ARG A 29 -7.28 2.71 -1.38
N VAL A 30 -6.89 1.44 -1.46
CA VAL A 30 -6.11 0.94 -2.59
C VAL A 30 -6.98 0.94 -3.85
N LEU A 31 -8.26 0.58 -3.76
CA LEU A 31 -9.19 0.56 -4.88
C LEU A 31 -9.37 1.97 -5.47
N GLU A 32 -9.60 2.98 -4.62
CA GLU A 32 -9.65 4.38 -5.03
C GLU A 32 -8.33 4.86 -5.67
N PHE A 33 -7.17 4.38 -5.19
CA PHE A 33 -5.88 4.77 -5.73
C PHE A 33 -5.55 4.13 -7.09
N VAL A 34 -6.05 2.92 -7.33
CA VAL A 34 -5.85 2.22 -8.60
C VAL A 34 -6.90 2.60 -9.65
N GLU A 35 -8.07 3.10 -9.21
CA GLU A 35 -9.10 3.65 -10.10
C GLU A 35 -8.53 4.87 -10.86
N GLY A 36 -8.37 4.73 -12.17
CA GLY A 36 -7.79 5.76 -13.04
C GLY A 36 -6.27 5.63 -13.27
N LYS A 37 -5.60 4.63 -12.69
CA LYS A 37 -4.23 4.29 -13.10
C LYS A 37 -4.24 3.29 -14.25
N THR A 38 -3.43 3.56 -15.27
CA THR A 38 -3.21 2.66 -16.40
C THR A 38 -1.71 2.45 -16.54
N GLY A 39 -1.25 1.20 -16.48
CA GLY A 39 0.18 0.88 -16.55
C GLY A 39 0.52 -0.48 -15.95
N ASP A 40 1.80 -0.66 -15.67
CA ASP A 40 2.35 -1.91 -15.12
C ASP A 40 1.79 -2.21 -13.72
N GLU A 41 1.17 -3.39 -13.58
CA GLU A 41 0.49 -3.83 -12.35
C GLU A 41 1.45 -3.89 -11.15
N ASN A 42 2.71 -4.25 -11.37
CA ASN A 42 3.70 -4.33 -10.31
C ASN A 42 4.09 -2.94 -9.81
N THR A 43 4.26 -1.98 -10.71
CA THR A 43 4.53 -0.58 -10.38
C THR A 43 3.38 0.02 -9.58
N ILE A 44 2.14 -0.22 -10.01
CA ILE A 44 0.95 0.25 -9.29
C ILE A 44 0.87 -0.36 -7.89
N ALA A 45 1.18 -1.66 -7.74
CA ALA A 45 1.22 -2.33 -6.43
C ALA A 45 2.26 -1.71 -5.49
N VAL A 46 3.47 -1.44 -5.99
CA VAL A 46 4.54 -0.82 -5.19
C VAL A 46 4.15 0.58 -4.73
N GLU A 47 3.57 1.39 -5.62
CA GLU A 47 3.11 2.74 -5.30
C GLU A 47 1.97 2.72 -4.27
N ALA A 48 1.04 1.77 -4.38
CA ALA A 48 -0.03 1.59 -3.39
C ALA A 48 0.52 1.21 -2.01
N ILE A 49 1.50 0.30 -1.93
CA ILE A 49 2.15 -0.06 -0.65
C ILE A 49 2.89 1.14 -0.04
N LYS A 50 3.54 1.97 -0.86
CA LYS A 50 4.19 3.20 -0.40
C LYS A 50 3.18 4.19 0.18
N LEU A 51 2.05 4.38 -0.49
CA LEU A 51 0.95 5.23 -0.02
C LEU A 51 0.47 4.77 1.36
N LEU A 52 0.24 3.46 1.53
CA LEU A 52 -0.24 2.88 2.78
C LEU A 52 0.76 3.03 3.94
N ARG A 53 2.06 2.88 3.66
CA ARG A 53 3.12 3.05 4.68
C ARG A 53 3.32 4.50 5.13
N GLY A 54 2.75 5.47 4.42
CA GLY A 54 2.94 6.89 4.69
C GLY A 54 4.37 7.38 4.40
N PRO A 55 4.64 8.68 4.59
CA PRO A 55 5.97 9.23 4.42
C PRO A 55 6.92 8.55 5.40
N LYS A 56 7.86 7.76 4.86
CA LYS A 56 8.94 7.15 5.65
C LYS A 56 9.64 8.31 6.36
N PRO A 57 9.69 8.37 7.70
CA PRO A 57 10.39 9.46 8.37
C PRO A 57 11.81 9.46 7.82
N SER A 58 12.18 10.57 7.18
CA SER A 58 13.52 10.80 6.70
C SER A 58 14.42 10.54 7.90
N ARG A 59 15.18 9.45 7.81
CA ARG A 59 16.03 8.98 8.90
C ARG A 59 17.15 10.01 9.00
N THR A 60 16.89 11.09 9.73
CA THR A 60 17.86 12.14 10.00
C THR A 60 19.02 11.44 10.69
N ARG A 61 20.09 11.17 9.92
CA ARG A 61 21.34 10.67 10.47
C ARG A 61 21.73 11.66 11.56
N ARG A 62 21.73 11.22 12.82
CA ARG A 62 22.33 12.01 13.91
C ARG A 62 23.78 12.28 13.50
N PRO A 63 24.21 13.55 13.37
CA PRO A 63 25.63 13.84 13.27
C PRO A 63 26.33 13.31 14.53
N LYS A 64 27.52 12.75 14.33
CA LYS A 64 28.37 12.19 15.38
C LYS A 64 28.95 13.29 16.26
#